data_AF-A0AA39MG81-F1
#
_entry.id   AF-A0AA39MG81-F1
#
_cell.length_a   1.000
_cell.length_b   1.000
_cell.length_c   1.000
_cell.angle_alpha   90.00
_cell.angle_beta   90.00
_cell.angle_gamma   90.00
#
_symmetry.space_group_name_H-M   'P 1'
#
loop_
_entity.id
_entity.type
_entity.pdbx_description
1 polymer ?
#
loop_
_entity_poly.entity_id
_entity_poly.type
_entity_poly.pdbx_seq_one_letter_code
_entity_poly.pdbx_strand_id
1 'polypeptide(L)'
;MKYRVARSAKWELSGPGEWEEMLQILENKDIKSYMDPTHASEEEEEDELSLETEERSQKEGTGEMHHTLSWIWRTTAVNVEDSTDNNKEILQAEWCKSQVRAKRSMEEVLLLREEMHHVLEFLLWKVEWWAEQQGARDVGGDEGLAEGLCCFAHNQRELQLQLKAKFEMMWKTLLEDMEVTLGDSEVDHDHPDEQQSSHNSDSDDGLENVFEQP
;
A
#
# COMPACT_ATOMS: atom_id res chain seq x y z
N MET A 1 -25.55 -24.63 -12.36
CA MET A 1 -26.08 -25.04 -13.69
C MET A 1 -26.82 -23.94 -14.46
N LYS A 2 -27.80 -23.21 -13.89
CA LYS A 2 -28.72 -22.29 -14.63
C LYS A 2 -28.09 -21.46 -15.78
N TYR A 3 -26.93 -20.84 -15.55
CA TYR A 3 -26.23 -20.05 -16.58
C TYR A 3 -25.92 -20.83 -17.87
N ARG A 4 -25.39 -22.06 -17.78
CA ARG A 4 -25.00 -22.87 -18.95
C ARG A 4 -26.21 -23.18 -19.86
N VAL A 5 -27.37 -23.45 -19.25
CA VAL A 5 -28.64 -23.69 -19.97
C VAL A 5 -29.21 -22.41 -20.58
N ALA A 6 -29.10 -21.27 -19.90
CA ALA A 6 -29.48 -19.99 -20.47
C ALA A 6 -28.59 -19.58 -21.66
N ARG A 7 -27.27 -19.88 -21.59
CA ARG A 7 -26.33 -19.64 -22.70
C ARG A 7 -26.63 -20.51 -23.92
N SER A 8 -26.93 -21.81 -23.74
CA SER A 8 -27.28 -22.68 -24.87
C SER A 8 -28.62 -22.28 -25.51
N ALA A 9 -29.64 -21.95 -24.72
CA ALA A 9 -30.91 -21.44 -25.26
C ALA A 9 -30.73 -20.10 -26.01
N LYS A 10 -29.85 -19.20 -25.54
CA LYS A 10 -29.51 -17.96 -26.26
C LYS A 10 -28.79 -18.25 -27.58
N TRP A 11 -27.85 -19.19 -27.59
CA TRP A 11 -27.18 -19.64 -28.81
C TRP A 11 -28.17 -20.19 -29.84
N GLU A 12 -29.09 -21.06 -29.42
CA GLU A 12 -30.13 -21.64 -30.29
C GLU A 12 -31.09 -20.59 -30.88
N LEU A 13 -31.37 -19.51 -30.15
CA LEU A 13 -32.30 -18.45 -30.56
C LEU A 13 -31.68 -17.32 -31.37
N SER A 14 -30.39 -17.02 -31.18
CA SER A 14 -29.74 -15.84 -31.77
C SER A 14 -28.52 -16.15 -32.65
N GLY A 15 -27.96 -17.36 -32.57
CA GLY A 15 -26.70 -17.68 -33.25
C GLY A 15 -25.49 -16.94 -32.67
N PRO A 16 -24.32 -17.05 -33.32
CA PRO A 16 -23.08 -16.40 -32.87
C PRO A 16 -23.12 -14.88 -33.05
N GLY A 17 -22.39 -14.14 -32.21
CA GLY A 17 -22.26 -12.68 -32.29
C GLY A 17 -21.71 -12.02 -31.03
N GLU A 18 -21.64 -10.69 -31.04
CA GLU A 18 -21.04 -9.81 -29.99
C GLU A 18 -21.46 -10.16 -28.55
N TRP A 19 -22.65 -10.74 -28.37
CA TRP A 19 -23.13 -11.17 -27.06
C TRP A 19 -22.27 -12.26 -26.40
N GLU A 20 -21.49 -13.00 -27.18
CA GLU A 20 -20.58 -14.04 -26.68
C GLU A 20 -19.38 -13.48 -25.92
N GLU A 21 -18.91 -12.28 -26.29
CA GLU A 21 -17.76 -11.63 -25.66
C GLU A 21 -18.09 -11.24 -24.21
N MET A 22 -19.33 -10.77 -24.00
CA MET A 22 -19.92 -10.49 -22.68
C MET A 22 -20.40 -11.75 -21.95
N LEU A 23 -20.77 -12.82 -22.66
CA LEU A 23 -21.30 -14.06 -22.09
C LEU A 23 -20.45 -15.24 -22.54
N GLN A 24 -19.27 -15.38 -21.95
CA GLN A 24 -18.29 -16.41 -22.30
C GLN A 24 -18.71 -17.80 -21.80
N ILE A 25 -17.94 -18.83 -22.14
CA ILE A 25 -18.18 -20.18 -21.66
C ILE A 25 -17.80 -20.25 -20.17
N LEU A 26 -18.80 -20.50 -19.31
CA LEU A 26 -18.57 -20.65 -17.87
C LEU A 26 -17.94 -22.02 -17.57
N GLU A 27 -16.62 -22.09 -17.48
CA GLU A 27 -15.89 -23.28 -17.03
C GLU A 27 -15.95 -23.44 -15.51
N ASN A 28 -15.58 -24.61 -14.97
CA ASN A 28 -15.52 -24.79 -13.51
C ASN A 28 -14.41 -23.92 -12.89
N LYS A 29 -13.30 -23.68 -13.60
CA LYS A 29 -12.16 -22.87 -13.13
C LYS A 29 -12.51 -21.40 -12.85
N ASP A 30 -13.58 -20.89 -13.51
CA ASP A 30 -14.02 -19.50 -13.40
C ASP A 30 -14.91 -19.28 -12.16
N ILE A 31 -15.54 -20.35 -11.67
CA ILE A 31 -16.42 -20.36 -10.49
C ILE A 31 -15.54 -20.46 -9.24
N LYS A 32 -14.91 -19.34 -8.89
CA LYS A 32 -14.14 -19.16 -7.66
C LYS A 32 -14.61 -17.91 -6.92
N SER A 33 -14.73 -18.03 -5.61
CA SER A 33 -14.85 -16.87 -4.73
C SER A 33 -13.54 -16.09 -4.74
N TYR A 34 -13.63 -14.76 -4.57
CA TYR A 34 -12.45 -13.94 -4.23
C TYR A 34 -11.87 -14.32 -2.86
N MET A 35 -12.64 -15.04 -2.02
CA MET A 35 -12.27 -15.46 -0.67
C MET A 35 -12.09 -16.99 -0.54
N ASP A 36 -11.88 -17.74 -1.63
CA ASP A 36 -11.61 -19.19 -1.56
C ASP A 36 -10.11 -19.44 -1.27
N PRO A 37 -9.72 -19.92 -0.07
CA PRO A 37 -8.33 -20.21 0.24
C PRO A 37 -7.86 -21.45 -0.54
N THR A 38 -6.77 -21.33 -1.28
CA THR A 38 -6.25 -22.42 -2.13
C THR A 38 -5.35 -23.39 -1.36
N HIS A 39 -5.95 -24.16 -0.44
CA HIS A 39 -5.28 -25.25 0.26
C HIS A 39 -6.11 -26.54 0.30
N ALA A 40 -5.49 -27.61 -0.20
CA ALA A 40 -5.75 -29.02 0.10
C ALA A 40 -7.23 -29.46 0.24
N SER A 41 -7.81 -29.86 -0.89
CA SER A 41 -8.88 -30.87 -0.94
C SER A 41 -8.81 -31.62 -2.26
N GLU A 42 -7.71 -32.36 -2.44
CA GLU A 42 -7.69 -33.54 -3.31
C GLU A 42 -8.38 -34.67 -2.53
N GLU A 43 -9.72 -34.69 -2.63
CA GLU A 43 -10.64 -35.57 -1.91
C GLU A 43 -11.68 -36.07 -2.94
N GLU A 44 -11.87 -37.37 -3.23
CA GLU A 44 -11.18 -38.58 -2.75
C GLU A 44 -11.13 -39.61 -3.90
N GLU A 45 -9.96 -40.19 -4.19
CA GLU A 45 -9.83 -41.60 -4.58
C GLU A 45 -8.69 -42.19 -3.73
N GLU A 46 -8.92 -43.35 -3.12
CA GLU A 46 -8.08 -43.91 -2.05
C GLU A 46 -6.80 -44.56 -2.60
N ASP A 47 -5.60 -44.08 -2.21
CA ASP A 47 -4.39 -44.91 -2.21
C ASP A 47 -3.30 -44.41 -1.24
N GLU A 48 -2.51 -45.33 -0.70
CA GLU A 48 -1.62 -45.14 0.47
C GLU A 48 -0.22 -44.64 0.08
N LEU A 49 0.08 -43.33 0.23
CA LEU A 49 1.42 -42.77 -0.10
C LEU A 49 2.05 -41.83 0.95
N SER A 50 3.30 -42.19 1.28
CA SER A 50 4.33 -41.58 2.15
C SER A 50 4.28 -40.08 2.49
N LEU A 51 4.48 -39.77 3.79
CA LEU A 51 4.88 -38.44 4.26
C LEU A 51 6.39 -38.21 4.08
N GLU A 52 6.83 -37.92 2.85
CA GLU A 52 8.14 -37.33 2.61
C GLU A 52 7.99 -35.82 2.38
N THR A 53 8.66 -35.01 3.21
CA THR A 53 8.63 -33.54 3.10
C THR A 53 9.57 -33.10 1.98
N GLU A 54 9.04 -32.85 0.79
CA GLU A 54 9.82 -32.21 -0.28
C GLU A 54 10.32 -30.82 0.17
N GLU A 55 11.62 -30.55 -0.01
CA GLU A 55 12.20 -29.25 0.29
C GLU A 55 11.75 -28.20 -0.73
N ARG A 56 10.62 -27.55 -0.42
CA ARG A 56 9.98 -26.53 -1.25
C ARG A 56 10.97 -25.43 -1.66
N SER A 57 11.33 -25.40 -2.94
CA SER A 57 12.36 -24.48 -3.45
C SER A 57 12.00 -23.00 -3.19
N GLN A 58 13.02 -22.19 -2.87
CA GLN A 58 12.88 -20.79 -2.37
C GLN A 58 12.39 -19.77 -3.41
N LYS A 59 11.74 -20.18 -4.51
CA LYS A 59 11.50 -19.31 -5.68
C LYS A 59 10.03 -19.11 -6.08
N GLU A 60 9.09 -19.65 -5.33
CA GLU A 60 7.68 -19.25 -5.39
C GLU A 60 7.32 -18.54 -4.08
N GLY A 61 7.26 -17.21 -4.11
CA GLY A 61 6.80 -16.42 -2.99
C GLY A 61 5.29 -16.59 -2.82
N THR A 62 4.85 -16.89 -1.59
CA THR A 62 3.44 -17.12 -1.22
C THR A 62 2.62 -15.82 -1.21
N GLY A 63 2.68 -15.05 -2.29
CA GLY A 63 1.93 -13.81 -2.48
C GLY A 63 0.58 -14.07 -3.15
N GLU A 64 -0.51 -13.83 -2.41
CA GLU A 64 -1.91 -13.92 -2.87
C GLU A 64 -2.23 -12.94 -4.04
N MET A 65 -1.28 -12.07 -4.40
CA MET A 65 -1.41 -11.03 -5.42
C MET A 65 -1.39 -11.55 -6.88
N HIS A 66 -1.13 -12.85 -7.11
CA HIS A 66 -1.04 -13.44 -8.46
C HIS A 66 -2.32 -14.12 -8.96
N HIS A 67 -3.45 -13.99 -8.26
CA HIS A 67 -4.72 -14.52 -8.71
C HIS A 67 -5.26 -13.79 -9.96
N THR A 68 -5.25 -14.48 -11.10
CA THR A 68 -5.90 -14.01 -12.32
C THR A 68 -7.43 -13.99 -12.14
N LEU A 69 -8.01 -12.81 -11.99
CA LEU A 69 -9.46 -12.63 -11.86
C LEU A 69 -10.20 -13.32 -13.01
N SER A 70 -11.17 -14.18 -12.68
CA SER A 70 -12.00 -14.86 -13.68
C SER A 70 -12.83 -13.84 -14.45
N TRP A 71 -13.17 -14.15 -15.71
CA TRP A 71 -13.84 -13.21 -16.62
C TRP A 71 -15.20 -12.70 -16.08
N ILE A 72 -15.86 -13.47 -15.21
CA ILE A 72 -17.10 -13.12 -14.52
C ILE A 72 -16.95 -11.87 -13.64
N TRP A 73 -15.77 -11.70 -13.04
CA TRP A 73 -15.43 -10.57 -12.16
C TRP A 73 -14.74 -9.42 -12.90
N ARG A 74 -14.59 -9.50 -14.22
CA ARG A 74 -14.06 -8.41 -15.04
C ARG A 74 -15.22 -7.55 -15.53
N THR A 75 -15.21 -6.27 -15.17
CA THR A 75 -16.03 -5.27 -15.86
C THR A 75 -15.70 -5.30 -17.36
N THR A 76 -16.70 -5.06 -18.22
CA THR A 76 -16.47 -4.80 -19.64
C THR A 76 -15.39 -3.72 -19.79
N ALA A 77 -14.45 -3.90 -20.71
CA ALA A 77 -13.41 -2.91 -20.96
C ALA A 77 -14.06 -1.56 -21.29
N VAL A 78 -13.78 -0.53 -20.48
CA VAL A 78 -14.39 0.80 -20.64
C VAL A 78 -13.83 1.43 -21.91
N ASN A 79 -14.60 1.38 -22.99
CA ASN A 79 -14.25 2.07 -24.21
C ASN A 79 -14.37 3.58 -23.98
N VAL A 80 -13.25 4.29 -24.05
CA VAL A 80 -13.16 5.74 -23.85
C VAL A 80 -13.94 6.52 -24.91
N GLU A 81 -14.11 5.95 -26.11
CA GLU A 81 -14.92 6.52 -27.19
C GLU A 81 -16.42 6.29 -26.98
N ASP A 82 -16.83 5.19 -26.33
CA ASP A 82 -18.22 4.90 -25.98
C ASP A 82 -18.64 5.71 -24.74
N SER A 83 -18.87 7.00 -24.98
CA SER A 83 -18.93 8.04 -23.96
C SER A 83 -20.25 8.05 -23.16
N THR A 84 -20.84 6.88 -22.90
CA THR A 84 -22.00 6.73 -21.99
C THR A 84 -21.70 7.33 -20.61
N ASP A 85 -22.71 7.92 -19.99
CA ASP A 85 -22.55 8.65 -18.72
C ASP A 85 -22.01 7.73 -17.62
N ASN A 86 -22.54 6.51 -17.54
CA ASN A 86 -22.11 5.46 -16.61
C ASN A 86 -20.59 5.19 -16.70
N ASN A 87 -20.03 5.13 -17.91
CA ASN A 87 -18.58 4.91 -18.11
C ASN A 87 -17.75 6.07 -17.55
N LYS A 88 -18.23 7.31 -17.74
CA LYS A 88 -17.58 8.53 -17.22
C LYS A 88 -17.68 8.59 -15.69
N GLU A 89 -18.84 8.30 -15.11
CA GLU A 89 -19.04 8.25 -13.66
C GLU A 89 -18.14 7.19 -12.99
N ILE A 90 -18.03 5.99 -13.59
CA ILE A 90 -17.16 4.92 -13.10
C ILE A 90 -15.70 5.37 -13.12
N LEU A 91 -15.21 5.89 -14.25
CA LEU A 91 -13.83 6.37 -14.38
C LEU A 91 -13.52 7.53 -13.42
N GLN A 92 -14.44 8.48 -13.24
CA GLN A 92 -14.30 9.57 -12.27
C GLN A 92 -14.27 9.03 -10.83
N ALA A 93 -15.14 8.09 -10.49
CA ALA A 93 -15.16 7.47 -9.16
C ALA A 93 -13.88 6.66 -8.88
N GLU A 94 -13.31 5.97 -9.88
CA GLU A 94 -12.05 5.23 -9.75
C GLU A 94 -10.81 6.13 -9.71
N TRP A 95 -10.81 7.22 -10.48
CA TRP A 95 -9.80 8.27 -10.40
C TRP A 95 -9.82 8.96 -9.03
N CYS A 96 -11.00 9.32 -8.52
CA CYS A 96 -11.16 9.88 -7.16
C CYS A 96 -10.71 8.91 -6.06
N LYS A 97 -11.03 7.60 -6.16
CA LYS A 97 -10.51 6.58 -5.24
C LYS A 97 -8.99 6.48 -5.29
N SER A 98 -8.40 6.53 -6.47
CA SER A 98 -6.94 6.47 -6.68
C SER A 98 -6.24 7.74 -6.16
N GLN A 99 -6.80 8.93 -6.41
CA GLN A 99 -6.40 10.20 -5.81
C GLN A 99 -6.38 10.16 -4.27
N VAL A 100 -7.46 9.65 -3.65
CA VAL A 100 -7.55 9.55 -2.18
C VAL A 100 -6.54 8.54 -1.63
N ARG A 101 -6.33 7.40 -2.30
CA ARG A 101 -5.28 6.44 -1.94
C ARG A 101 -3.89 7.06 -2.01
N ALA A 102 -3.55 7.76 -3.09
CA ALA A 102 -2.25 8.37 -3.30
C ALA A 102 -1.95 9.47 -2.24
N LYS A 103 -2.94 10.32 -1.93
CA LYS A 103 -2.84 11.33 -0.86
C LYS A 103 -2.64 10.69 0.50
N ARG A 104 -3.42 9.65 0.82
CA ARG A 104 -3.27 8.90 2.07
C ARG A 104 -1.89 8.23 2.18
N SER A 105 -1.37 7.62 1.13
CA SER A 105 -0.02 7.03 1.17
C SER A 105 1.08 8.09 1.32
N MET A 106 0.88 9.30 0.80
CA MET A 106 1.77 10.44 1.03
C MET A 106 1.73 10.90 2.49
N GLU A 107 0.54 10.99 3.10
CA GLU A 107 0.37 11.26 4.53
C GLU A 107 1.05 10.17 5.40
N GLU A 108 0.86 8.90 5.06
CA GLU A 108 1.46 7.75 5.77
C GLU A 108 3.00 7.73 5.66
N VAL A 109 3.59 8.13 4.53
CA VAL A 109 5.04 8.31 4.37
C VAL A 109 5.58 9.48 5.19
N LEU A 110 4.86 10.61 5.23
CA LEU A 110 5.26 11.77 6.06
C LEU A 110 5.20 11.43 7.55
N LEU A 111 4.17 10.71 8.00
CA LEU A 111 4.07 10.22 9.38
C LEU A 111 5.20 9.23 9.71
N LEU A 112 5.51 8.29 8.82
CA LEU A 112 6.60 7.33 9.03
C LEU A 112 7.96 8.03 9.22
N ARG A 113 8.22 9.10 8.45
CA ARG A 113 9.44 9.91 8.59
C ARG A 113 9.53 10.61 9.96
N GLU A 114 8.42 11.10 10.50
CA GLU A 114 8.41 11.70 11.83
C GLU A 114 8.53 10.64 12.94
N GLU A 115 7.93 9.46 12.79
CA GLU A 115 8.12 8.34 13.72
C GLU A 115 9.58 7.84 13.74
N MET A 116 10.27 7.82 12.59
CA MET A 116 11.72 7.57 12.54
C MET A 116 12.48 8.60 13.40
N HIS A 117 12.16 9.88 13.27
CA HIS A 117 12.78 10.95 14.05
C HIS A 117 12.47 10.82 15.55
N HIS A 118 11.19 10.61 15.92
CA HIS A 118 10.77 10.36 17.30
C HIS A 118 11.49 9.15 17.94
N VAL A 119 11.75 8.08 17.19
CA VAL A 119 12.51 6.93 17.72
C VAL A 119 13.97 7.29 18.00
N LEU A 120 14.64 8.11 17.16
CA LEU A 120 16.00 8.57 17.45
C LEU A 120 16.06 9.43 18.73
N GLU A 121 15.09 10.34 18.90
CA GLU A 121 15.01 11.20 20.08
C GLU A 121 14.59 10.44 21.34
N PHE A 122 13.67 9.47 21.23
CA PHE A 122 13.32 8.56 22.33
C PHE A 122 14.55 7.76 22.80
N LEU A 123 15.40 7.31 21.87
CA LEU A 123 16.64 6.61 22.22
C LEU A 123 17.65 7.52 22.92
N LEU A 124 17.79 8.79 22.50
CA LEU A 124 18.60 9.79 23.22
C LEU A 124 18.06 10.06 24.64
N TRP A 125 16.76 10.31 24.78
CA TRP A 125 16.12 10.46 26.09
C TRP A 125 16.35 9.21 26.96
N LYS A 126 16.32 8.00 26.36
CA LYS A 126 16.58 6.75 27.09
C LYS A 126 18.04 6.59 27.52
N VAL A 127 18.99 7.14 26.77
CA VAL A 127 20.42 7.23 27.14
C VAL A 127 20.60 8.09 28.40
N GLU A 128 19.95 9.25 28.45
CA GLU A 128 19.98 10.16 29.60
C GLU A 128 19.30 9.52 30.82
N TRP A 129 18.10 8.96 30.64
CA TRP A 129 17.38 8.25 31.69
C TRP A 129 18.21 7.09 32.30
N TRP A 130 18.92 6.30 31.49
CA TRP A 130 19.82 5.26 31.99
C TRP A 130 21.06 5.81 32.71
N ALA A 131 21.48 7.04 32.45
CA ALA A 131 22.52 7.70 33.25
C ALA A 131 21.99 8.08 34.64
N GLU A 132 20.77 8.64 34.72
CA GLU A 132 20.12 8.98 36.00
C GLU A 132 19.87 7.74 36.88
N GLN A 133 19.50 6.59 36.29
CA GLN A 133 19.20 5.37 37.04
C GLN A 133 20.41 4.77 37.79
N GLN A 134 21.65 5.17 37.48
CA GLN A 134 22.87 4.59 38.09
C GLN A 134 22.91 4.73 39.62
N GLY A 135 22.31 5.79 40.18
CA GLY A 135 22.24 6.04 41.63
C GLY A 135 20.81 6.07 42.20
N ALA A 136 19.79 5.72 41.41
CA ALA A 136 18.38 5.93 41.79
C ALA A 136 17.83 4.93 42.82
N ARG A 137 18.53 3.79 43.04
CA ARG A 137 18.14 2.76 43.98
C ARG A 137 19.06 2.78 45.21
N ASP A 138 18.48 2.90 46.40
CA ASP A 138 19.19 2.60 47.64
C ASP A 138 19.55 1.12 47.69
N VAL A 139 20.81 0.84 48.02
CA VAL A 139 21.43 -0.48 48.05
C VAL A 139 21.82 -0.90 49.49
N GLY A 140 21.54 -0.07 50.50
CA GLY A 140 21.73 -0.39 51.92
C GLY A 140 23.19 -0.64 52.35
N GLY A 141 24.17 -0.28 51.51
CA GLY A 141 25.60 -0.53 51.73
C GLY A 141 26.17 -1.77 51.02
N ASP A 142 25.42 -2.48 50.19
CA ASP A 142 25.96 -3.52 49.32
C ASP A 142 26.66 -2.91 48.10
N GLU A 143 27.99 -2.73 48.23
CA GLU A 143 28.87 -2.16 47.21
C GLU A 143 28.92 -3.01 45.92
N GLY A 144 28.81 -4.34 46.03
CA GLY A 144 28.84 -5.24 44.87
C GLY A 144 27.55 -5.18 44.05
N LEU A 145 26.40 -5.06 44.71
CA LEU A 145 25.13 -4.80 44.03
C LEU A 145 25.09 -3.37 43.43
N ALA A 146 25.69 -2.39 44.09
CA ALA A 146 25.81 -1.02 43.57
C ALA A 146 26.68 -0.96 42.29
N GLU A 147 27.86 -1.60 42.30
CA GLU A 147 28.72 -1.73 41.12
C GLU A 147 27.98 -2.45 39.98
N GLY A 148 27.34 -3.59 40.27
CA GLY A 148 26.58 -4.36 39.28
C GLY A 148 25.44 -3.56 38.62
N LEU A 149 24.71 -2.74 39.40
CA LEU A 149 23.67 -1.85 38.88
C LEU A 149 24.27 -0.72 38.01
N CYS A 150 25.38 -0.13 38.43
CA CYS A 150 26.09 0.90 37.67
C CYS A 150 26.59 0.35 36.32
N CYS A 151 27.26 -0.80 36.32
CA CYS A 151 27.71 -1.48 35.09
C CYS A 151 26.54 -1.86 34.18
N PHE A 152 25.42 -2.36 34.72
CA PHE A 152 24.25 -2.69 33.92
C PHE A 152 23.63 -1.44 33.27
N ALA A 153 23.43 -0.36 34.03
CA ALA A 153 22.90 0.89 33.51
C ALA A 153 23.83 1.54 32.46
N HIS A 154 25.15 1.45 32.66
CA HIS A 154 26.14 1.87 31.65
C HIS A 154 26.01 1.05 30.36
N ASN A 155 25.89 -0.28 30.46
CA ASN A 155 25.72 -1.16 29.30
C ASN A 155 24.39 -0.94 28.58
N GLN A 156 23.31 -0.64 29.32
CA GLN A 156 22.02 -0.26 28.72
C GLN A 156 22.11 1.06 27.97
N ARG A 157 22.76 2.08 28.56
CA ARG A 157 23.02 3.37 27.91
C ARG A 157 23.78 3.20 26.59
N GLU A 158 24.85 2.40 26.61
CA GLU A 158 25.64 2.07 25.40
C GLU A 158 24.80 1.34 24.35
N LEU A 159 23.95 0.38 24.75
CA LEU A 159 23.05 -0.32 23.85
C LEU A 159 22.05 0.62 23.15
N GLN A 160 21.49 1.61 23.86
CA GLN A 160 20.58 2.60 23.24
C GLN A 160 21.32 3.49 22.21
N LEU A 161 22.56 3.91 22.50
CA LEU A 161 23.40 4.66 21.54
C LEU A 161 23.69 3.84 20.28
N GLN A 162 24.05 2.56 20.44
CA GLN A 162 24.30 1.66 19.31
C GLN A 162 23.03 1.39 18.49
N LEU A 163 21.86 1.33 19.13
CA LEU A 163 20.58 1.17 18.45
C LEU A 163 20.23 2.42 17.64
N LYS A 164 20.41 3.62 18.22
CA LYS A 164 20.24 4.90 17.50
C LYS A 164 21.15 4.95 16.26
N ALA A 165 22.43 4.65 16.42
CA ALA A 165 23.40 4.70 15.32
C ALA A 165 23.04 3.72 14.17
N LYS A 166 22.53 2.53 14.50
CA LYS A 166 22.06 1.54 13.51
C LYS A 166 20.80 2.00 12.76
N PHE A 167 19.81 2.53 13.48
CA PHE A 167 18.59 3.05 12.86
C PHE A 167 18.87 4.31 12.02
N GLU A 168 19.69 5.22 12.52
CA GLU A 168 20.09 6.43 11.79
C GLU A 168 20.85 6.10 10.50
N MET A 169 21.72 5.09 10.51
CA MET A 169 22.38 4.57 9.31
C MET A 169 21.37 3.94 8.34
N MET A 170 20.51 3.04 8.84
CA MET A 170 19.51 2.32 8.04
C MET A 170 18.51 3.26 7.35
N TRP A 171 18.05 4.29 8.06
CA TRP A 171 17.07 5.23 7.51
C TRP A 171 17.70 6.27 6.59
N LYS A 172 18.96 6.67 6.81
CA LYS A 172 19.70 7.48 5.83
C LYS A 172 19.88 6.73 4.51
N THR A 173 20.37 5.49 4.54
CA THR A 173 20.54 4.70 3.31
C THR A 173 19.23 4.47 2.57
N LEU A 174 18.11 4.21 3.27
CA LEU A 174 16.81 4.02 2.61
C LEU A 174 16.25 5.33 2.01
N LEU A 175 16.52 6.49 2.63
CA LEU A 175 16.12 7.79 2.08
C LEU A 175 17.00 8.18 0.87
N GLU A 176 18.31 7.94 0.94
CA GLU A 176 19.26 8.14 -0.15
C GLU A 176 18.90 7.27 -1.37
N ASP A 177 18.60 5.98 -1.15
CA ASP A 177 18.12 5.06 -2.21
C ASP A 177 16.80 5.55 -2.83
N MET A 178 15.85 6.03 -2.02
CA MET A 178 14.56 6.55 -2.51
C MET A 178 14.74 7.83 -3.35
N GLU A 179 15.58 8.76 -2.91
CA GLU A 179 15.89 9.99 -3.67
C GLU A 179 16.54 9.67 -5.03
N VAL A 180 17.43 8.67 -5.10
CA VAL A 180 18.02 8.20 -6.37
C VAL A 180 16.95 7.63 -7.31
N THR A 181 16.06 6.75 -6.84
CA THR A 181 15.02 6.16 -7.69
C THR A 181 14.01 7.17 -8.25
N LEU A 182 13.80 8.28 -7.54
CA LEU A 182 12.97 9.40 -8.02
C LEU A 182 13.72 10.26 -9.04
N GLY A 183 15.02 10.50 -8.86
CA GLY A 183 15.86 11.25 -9.81
C GLY A 183 15.99 10.56 -11.18
N ASP A 184 16.15 9.23 -11.21
CA ASP A 184 16.18 8.46 -12.46
C ASP A 184 14.83 8.40 -13.21
N SER A 185 13.75 8.99 -12.65
CA SER A 185 12.40 9.00 -13.22
C SER A 185 12.03 10.28 -13.99
N GLU A 186 12.90 11.30 -14.06
CA GLU A 186 12.65 12.52 -14.86
C GLU A 186 12.84 12.29 -16.38
N VAL A 187 11.93 11.51 -16.98
CA VAL A 187 11.84 11.34 -18.43
C VAL A 187 11.10 12.53 -19.04
N ASP A 188 11.90 13.48 -19.51
CA ASP A 188 11.61 14.57 -20.45
C ASP A 188 10.19 14.63 -21.05
N HIS A 189 9.45 15.69 -20.70
CA HIS A 189 8.13 16.02 -21.28
C HIS A 189 8.16 17.42 -21.91
N ASP A 190 9.10 17.58 -22.84
CA ASP A 190 9.14 18.69 -23.79
C ASP A 190 7.85 18.73 -24.64
N HIS A 191 7.11 19.85 -24.57
CA HIS A 191 6.05 20.17 -25.52
C HIS A 191 5.99 21.70 -25.75
N PRO A 192 5.86 22.19 -27.00
CA PRO A 192 6.19 23.59 -27.30
C PRO A 192 5.10 24.62 -26.97
N ASP A 193 5.50 25.91 -26.99
CA ASP A 193 4.66 27.11 -27.04
C ASP A 193 3.51 27.01 -28.07
N GLU A 194 2.31 27.44 -27.68
CA GLU A 194 1.40 28.18 -28.57
C GLU A 194 0.98 29.51 -27.93
N GLN A 195 1.42 30.62 -28.53
CA GLN A 195 1.06 31.98 -28.13
C GLN A 195 0.07 32.59 -29.12
N GLN A 196 -1.12 33.02 -28.65
CA GLN A 196 -2.00 34.09 -29.19
C GLN A 196 -3.41 33.98 -28.56
N SER A 197 -4.21 35.04 -28.35
CA SER A 197 -4.00 36.49 -28.47
C SER A 197 -4.99 37.25 -27.57
N SER A 198 -4.77 38.54 -27.33
CA SER A 198 -5.50 39.40 -26.38
C SER A 198 -6.76 40.09 -26.92
N HIS A 199 -7.77 40.33 -26.06
CA HIS A 199 -8.40 41.66 -25.96
C HIS A 199 -9.11 41.91 -24.60
N ASN A 200 -9.25 43.18 -24.20
CA ASN A 200 -9.84 43.65 -22.94
C ASN A 200 -11.21 44.34 -23.12
N SER A 201 -12.04 44.34 -22.06
CA SER A 201 -12.86 45.47 -21.52
C SER A 201 -14.04 44.96 -20.67
N ASP A 202 -14.60 45.69 -19.68
CA ASP A 202 -14.12 46.72 -18.73
C ASP A 202 -15.26 46.97 -17.68
N SER A 203 -14.95 47.58 -16.51
CA SER A 203 -15.90 48.29 -15.58
C SER A 203 -17.02 47.49 -14.86
N ASP A 204 -17.73 47.95 -13.80
CA ASP A 204 -17.61 48.99 -12.71
C ASP A 204 -19.00 49.01 -11.99
N ASP A 205 -19.27 49.07 -10.67
CA ASP A 205 -18.55 49.02 -9.37
C ASP A 205 -19.49 48.29 -8.34
N GLY A 206 -19.06 48.02 -7.09
CA GLY A 206 -19.99 47.61 -6.02
C GLY A 206 -19.40 47.26 -4.65
N LEU A 207 -19.12 48.27 -3.82
CA LEU A 207 -18.87 48.15 -2.36
C LEU A 207 -20.04 47.42 -1.63
N GLU A 208 -19.92 46.83 -0.44
CA GLU A 208 -19.36 47.41 0.81
C GLU A 208 -18.99 46.33 1.87
N ASN A 209 -18.22 46.72 2.89
CA ASN A 209 -17.66 45.86 3.93
C ASN A 209 -18.26 46.20 5.31
N VAL A 210 -18.83 45.22 6.04
CA VAL A 210 -19.48 45.44 7.35
C VAL A 210 -18.74 44.69 8.47
N PHE A 211 -18.38 45.46 9.50
CA PHE A 211 -17.55 45.01 10.63
C PHE A 211 -18.29 44.22 11.71
N GLU A 212 -17.49 43.68 12.64
CA GLU A 212 -17.83 42.82 13.77
C GLU A 212 -18.75 43.39 14.86
N GLN A 213 -19.27 42.47 15.69
CA GLN A 213 -19.47 42.60 17.15
C GLN A 213 -20.66 43.47 17.64
N PRO A 214 -21.09 43.36 18.92
CA PRO A 214 -20.53 42.59 20.05
C PRO A 214 -21.08 41.16 20.24
#